data_AF-C2EPM0-F1
#
_entry.id   AF-C2EPM0-F1
#
_cell.length_a   1.000
_cell.length_b   1.000
_cell.length_c   1.000
_cell.angle_alpha   90.00
_cell.angle_beta   90.00
_cell.angle_gamma   90.00
#
_symmetry.space_group_name_H-M   'P 1'
#
loop_
_entity.id
_entity.type
_entity.pdbx_description
1 polymer ?
#
loop_
_entity_poly.entity_id
_entity_poly.type
_entity_poly.pdbx_seq_one_letter_code
_entity_poly.pdbx_strand_id
1 'polypeptide(L)'
;MINLSDLGRVYIVCGKTDLRKGIDGLATLVKEQFELDPFSGRVFLFCGGRKDRFKALYWDGQGYWLLYKRFENGTMNWPQNQNEVQALTSQQVDWLMKGFAITPHESAQFLLMLDIVRFFSIILTNKFGRKQNHVRRNFRKDYCSTSSHHSKPN
;
A
#
# COMPACT_ATOMS: atom_id res chain seq x y z
N MET A 1 10.61 8.07 8.49
CA MET A 1 10.09 6.70 8.29
C MET A 1 11.29 5.77 8.30
N ILE A 2 11.25 4.64 9.01
CA ILE A 2 12.36 3.67 8.96
C ILE A 2 12.36 3.03 7.57
N ASN A 3 13.45 3.20 6.83
CA ASN A 3 13.67 2.56 5.54
C ASN A 3 14.63 1.39 5.73
N LEU A 4 14.15 0.17 5.58
CA LEU A 4 14.97 -1.03 5.81
C LEU A 4 16.07 -1.19 4.76
N SER A 5 15.91 -0.59 3.58
CA SER A 5 16.91 -0.64 2.51
C SER A 5 18.18 0.14 2.88
N ASP A 6 18.08 1.10 3.81
CA ASP A 6 19.23 1.88 4.28
C ASP A 6 20.09 1.10 5.29
N LEU A 7 19.54 0.03 5.88
CA LEU A 7 20.26 -0.84 6.82
C LEU A 7 21.11 -1.89 6.08
N GLY A 8 20.64 -2.36 4.93
CA GLY A 8 21.30 -3.39 4.16
C GLY A 8 20.37 -4.10 3.19
N ARG A 9 20.88 -5.16 2.53
CA ARG A 9 20.07 -5.95 1.60
C ARG A 9 18.95 -6.67 2.36
N VAL A 10 17.71 -6.48 1.89
CA VAL A 10 16.51 -7.02 2.53
C VAL A 10 16.14 -8.36 1.91
N TYR A 11 15.90 -9.34 2.76
CA TYR A 11 15.40 -10.66 2.42
C TYR A 11 14.05 -10.88 3.10
N ILE A 12 13.11 -11.46 2.35
CA ILE A 12 11.82 -11.88 2.87
C ILE A 12 11.80 -13.40 3.01
N VAL A 13 11.49 -13.89 4.20
CA VAL A 13 11.19 -15.31 4.42
C VAL A 13 9.75 -15.56 4.01
N CYS A 14 9.57 -16.32 2.95
CA CYS A 14 8.26 -16.62 2.40
C CYS A 14 7.48 -17.59 3.32
N GLY A 15 6.15 -17.54 3.22
CA GLY A 15 5.24 -18.34 4.04
C GLY A 15 5.07 -17.80 5.46
N LYS A 16 4.87 -18.73 6.41
CA LYS A 16 4.52 -18.43 7.79
C LYS A 16 5.67 -18.78 8.72
N THR A 17 6.13 -17.80 9.49
CA THR A 17 7.07 -17.97 10.60
C THR A 17 6.34 -17.86 11.93
N ASP A 18 6.75 -18.65 12.94
CA ASP A 18 6.29 -18.41 14.30
C ASP A 18 6.93 -17.13 14.87
N LEU A 19 6.17 -16.04 14.87
CA LEU A 19 6.61 -14.76 15.41
C LEU A 19 6.72 -14.72 16.94
N ARG A 20 6.45 -15.81 17.66
CA ARG A 20 6.80 -15.91 19.09
C ARG A 20 8.30 -16.05 19.30
N LYS A 21 9.05 -16.50 18.29
CA LYS A 21 10.51 -16.59 18.36
C LYS A 21 11.13 -15.21 18.61
N GLY A 22 12.07 -15.16 19.56
CA GLY A 22 12.94 -14.01 19.82
C GLY A 22 14.07 -13.91 18.80
N ILE A 23 15.10 -13.11 19.12
CA ILE A 23 16.28 -12.91 18.27
C ILE A 23 16.95 -14.26 17.95
N ASP A 24 17.33 -15.03 18.96
CA ASP A 24 18.09 -16.28 18.75
C ASP A 24 17.28 -17.28 17.92
N GLY A 25 15.99 -17.45 18.24
CA GLY A 25 15.13 -18.37 17.50
C GLY A 25 14.93 -17.99 16.03
N LEU A 26 14.96 -16.70 15.70
CA LEU A 26 14.88 -16.24 14.32
C LEU A 26 16.25 -16.32 13.61
N ALA A 27 17.35 -16.01 14.31
CA ALA A 27 18.70 -16.16 13.79
C ALA A 27 19.04 -17.62 13.47
N THR A 28 18.67 -18.55 14.36
CA THR A 28 18.76 -20.00 14.13
C THR A 28 17.99 -20.40 12.88
N LEU A 29 16.78 -19.86 12.67
CA LEU A 29 15.99 -20.16 11.48
C LEU A 29 16.69 -19.69 10.20
N VAL A 30 17.24 -18.47 10.18
CA VAL A 30 18.05 -17.96 9.05
C VAL A 30 19.23 -18.88 8.74
N LYS A 31 19.94 -19.33 9.77
CA LYS A 31 21.12 -20.17 9.63
C LYS A 31 20.81 -21.59 9.22
N GLU A 32 19.89 -22.26 9.89
CA GLU A 32 19.67 -23.70 9.76
C GLU A 32 18.68 -24.03 8.64
N GLN A 33 17.65 -23.21 8.42
CA GLN A 33 16.61 -23.51 7.44
C GLN A 33 16.94 -22.92 6.06
N PHE A 34 17.55 -21.73 6.03
CA PHE A 34 17.85 -21.04 4.78
C PHE A 34 19.33 -21.01 4.42
N GLU A 35 20.20 -21.57 5.27
CA GLU A 35 21.65 -21.63 5.06
C GLU A 35 22.26 -20.24 4.81
N LEU A 36 21.68 -19.20 5.41
CA LEU A 36 22.14 -17.81 5.32
C LEU A 36 22.83 -17.39 6.61
N ASP A 37 23.78 -16.47 6.49
CA ASP A 37 24.47 -15.92 7.65
C ASP A 37 23.63 -14.81 8.33
N PRO A 38 23.16 -15.00 9.58
CA PRO A 38 22.40 -13.98 10.29
C PRO A 38 23.25 -12.77 10.72
N PHE A 39 24.58 -12.88 10.70
CA PHE A 39 25.52 -11.79 11.03
C PHE A 39 25.94 -10.95 9.82
N SER A 40 25.39 -11.24 8.63
CA SER A 40 25.86 -10.68 7.36
C SER A 40 25.51 -9.20 7.09
N GLY A 41 24.99 -8.47 8.08
CA GLY A 41 24.49 -7.10 7.89
C GLY A 41 23.27 -7.01 6.98
N ARG A 42 22.59 -8.14 6.74
CA ARG A 42 21.35 -8.22 5.95
C ARG A 42 20.15 -8.12 6.86
N VAL A 43 19.03 -7.68 6.30
CA VAL A 43 17.76 -7.59 7.01
C VAL A 43 16.88 -8.77 6.61
N PHE A 44 16.42 -9.57 7.57
CA PHE A 44 15.53 -10.70 7.32
C PHE A 44 14.12 -10.41 7.84
N LEU A 45 13.13 -10.49 6.96
CA LEU A 45 11.74 -10.21 7.29
C LEU A 45 10.96 -11.51 7.48
N PHE A 46 10.15 -11.57 8.54
CA PHE A 46 9.35 -12.73 8.90
C PHE A 46 7.90 -12.32 9.15
N CYS A 47 6.94 -13.08 8.62
CA CYS A 47 5.53 -12.84 8.85
C CYS A 47 4.85 -14.03 9.52
N GLY A 48 3.93 -13.73 10.42
CA GLY A 48 3.11 -14.73 11.10
C GLY A 48 1.81 -15.01 10.36
N GLY A 49 0.97 -15.86 10.95
CA GLY A 49 -0.30 -16.26 10.30
C GLY A 49 -1.31 -15.11 10.11
N ARG A 50 -1.22 -14.03 10.88
CA ARG A 50 -2.20 -12.94 10.85
C ARG A 50 -2.00 -11.92 9.72
N LYS A 51 -0.86 -11.96 9.00
CA LYS A 51 -0.51 -11.07 7.87
C LYS A 51 -0.68 -9.55 8.13
N ASP A 52 -0.96 -9.12 9.35
CA ASP A 52 -1.10 -7.72 9.77
C ASP A 52 0.18 -7.17 10.42
N ARG A 53 1.22 -8.02 10.51
CA ARG A 53 2.47 -7.70 11.19
C ARG A 53 3.63 -8.54 10.70
N PHE A 54 4.83 -8.00 10.86
CA PHE A 54 6.08 -8.71 10.59
C PHE A 54 7.16 -8.31 11.59
N LYS A 55 8.18 -9.17 11.67
CA LYS A 55 9.45 -8.88 12.36
C LYS A 55 10.56 -8.66 11.33
N ALA A 56 11.48 -7.76 11.61
CA ALA A 56 12.72 -7.59 10.85
C ALA A 56 13.92 -7.84 11.78
N LEU A 57 14.74 -8.82 11.46
CA LEU A 57 15.98 -9.12 12.16
C LEU A 57 17.15 -8.50 11.39
N TYR A 58 18.02 -7.78 12.09
CA TYR A 58 19.20 -7.12 11.51
C TYR A 58 20.38 -7.21 12.49
N TRP A 59 21.59 -7.43 11.99
CA TRP A 59 22.83 -7.40 12.77
C TRP A 59 23.64 -6.17 12.36
N ASP A 60 23.99 -5.30 13.31
CA ASP A 60 24.69 -4.03 13.02
C ASP A 60 26.22 -4.12 13.15
N GLY A 61 26.76 -5.31 13.37
CA GLY A 61 28.19 -5.53 13.67
C GLY A 61 28.49 -5.72 15.15
N GLN A 62 27.64 -5.21 16.04
CA GLN A 62 27.81 -5.26 17.50
C GLN A 62 26.68 -6.05 18.18
N GLY A 63 25.48 -6.01 17.62
CA GLY A 63 24.30 -6.62 18.21
C GLY A 63 23.18 -6.85 17.21
N TYR A 64 22.17 -7.60 17.67
CA TYR A 64 20.94 -7.80 16.93
C TYR A 64 19.91 -6.72 17.23
N TRP A 65 19.32 -6.21 16.16
CA TRP A 65 18.09 -5.43 16.17
C TRP A 65 16.93 -6.33 15.76
N LEU A 66 15.82 -6.22 16.51
CA LEU A 66 14.56 -6.87 16.15
C LEU A 66 13.44 -5.82 16.10
N LEU A 67 13.08 -5.41 14.89
CA LEU A 67 11.99 -4.48 14.68
C LEU A 67 10.67 -5.25 14.57
N TYR A 68 9.61 -4.72 15.18
CA TYR A 68 8.27 -5.26 15.10
C TYR A 68 7.33 -4.21 14.52
N LYS A 69 6.78 -4.47 13.34
CA LYS A 69 5.82 -3.58 12.69
C LYS A 69 4.46 -4.25 12.61
N ARG A 70 3.45 -3.54 13.12
CA ARG A 70 2.03 -3.90 13.00
C ARG A 70 1.32 -2.82 12.21
N PHE A 71 0.49 -3.23 11.26
CA PHE A 71 -0.38 -2.33 10.52
C PHE A 71 -1.66 -2.13 11.31
N GLU A 72 -2.11 -0.88 11.43
CA GLU A 72 -3.36 -0.54 12.12
C GLU A 72 -4.58 -1.05 11.35
N ASN A 73 -4.58 -0.86 10.02
CA ASN A 73 -5.67 -1.27 9.14
C ASN A 73 -5.12 -2.07 7.95
N GLY A 74 -5.70 -3.24 7.70
CA GLY A 74 -5.43 -4.07 6.54
C GLY A 74 -4.53 -5.28 6.79
N THR A 75 -4.36 -6.07 5.74
CA THR A 75 -3.44 -7.21 5.70
C THR A 75 -2.40 -6.95 4.64
N MET A 76 -1.16 -7.36 4.89
CA MET A 76 -0.11 -7.35 3.89
C MET A 76 -0.24 -8.57 3.00
N ASN A 77 0.12 -8.39 1.73
CA ASN A 77 0.29 -9.52 0.84
C ASN A 77 1.71 -10.10 1.01
N TRP A 78 1.79 -11.21 1.74
CA TRP A 78 3.04 -11.93 1.99
C TRP A 78 3.18 -13.13 1.04
N PRO A 79 4.34 -13.34 0.39
CA PRO A 79 4.59 -14.48 -0.48
C PRO A 79 4.43 -15.80 0.28
N GLN A 80 3.83 -16.83 -0.32
CA GLN A 80 3.36 -18.01 0.42
C GLN A 80 4.28 -19.24 0.36
N ASN A 81 5.33 -19.24 -0.47
CA ASN A 81 6.22 -20.40 -0.65
C ASN A 81 7.03 -20.66 0.64
N GLN A 82 6.57 -21.57 1.50
CA GLN A 82 7.02 -21.70 2.90
C GLN A 82 8.51 -22.01 3.11
N ASN A 83 9.22 -22.48 2.09
CA ASN A 83 10.64 -22.84 2.18
C ASN A 83 11.53 -21.94 1.33
N GLU A 84 11.02 -20.79 0.90
CA GLU A 84 11.76 -19.86 0.05
C GLU A 84 12.17 -18.61 0.83
N VAL A 85 13.35 -18.10 0.51
CA VAL A 85 13.80 -16.78 0.94
C VAL A 85 14.14 -15.98 -0.31
N GLN A 86 13.57 -14.78 -0.43
CA GLN A 86 13.73 -13.95 -1.61
C GLN A 86 14.41 -12.63 -1.24
N ALA A 87 15.39 -12.22 -2.05
CA ALA A 87 15.95 -10.88 -1.95
C ALA A 87 14.97 -9.87 -2.55
N LEU A 88 14.70 -8.78 -1.83
CA LEU A 88 13.83 -7.71 -2.30
C LEU A 88 14.65 -6.56 -2.92
N THR A 89 14.11 -5.94 -3.95
CA THR A 89 14.57 -4.63 -4.43
C THR A 89 14.07 -3.52 -3.51
N SER A 90 14.72 -2.35 -3.50
CA SER A 90 14.28 -1.21 -2.66
C SER A 90 12.83 -0.80 -2.93
N GLN A 91 12.38 -0.90 -4.19
CA GLN A 91 10.99 -0.63 -4.56
C GLN A 91 10.01 -1.63 -3.94
N GLN A 92 10.38 -2.92 -3.92
CA GLN A 92 9.56 -3.96 -3.28
C GLN A 92 9.52 -3.79 -1.77
N VAL A 93 10.62 -3.35 -1.15
CA VAL A 93 10.66 -2.99 0.27
C VAL A 93 9.70 -1.84 0.54
N ASP A 94 9.73 -0.78 -0.26
CA ASP A 94 8.81 0.36 -0.11
C ASP A 94 7.35 -0.02 -0.24
N TRP A 95 7.03 -0.89 -1.20
CA TRP A 95 5.69 -1.44 -1.38
C TRP A 95 5.24 -2.24 -0.15
N LEU A 96 6.09 -3.15 0.33
CA LEU A 96 5.81 -3.94 1.51
C LEU A 96 5.66 -3.06 2.77
N MET A 97 6.47 -2.01 2.92
CA MET A 97 6.36 -1.06 4.03
C MET A 97 5.02 -0.32 4.05
N LYS A 98 4.37 -0.19 2.90
CA LYS A 98 3.04 0.41 2.73
C LYS A 98 1.91 -0.63 2.75
N GLY A 99 2.23 -1.91 2.85
CA GLY A 99 1.27 -3.02 2.90
C GLY A 99 0.87 -3.59 1.54
N PHE A 100 1.53 -3.17 0.45
CA PHE A 100 1.28 -3.70 -0.90
C PHE A 100 2.02 -5.02 -1.13
N ALA A 101 1.65 -5.73 -2.21
CA ALA A 101 2.33 -6.94 -2.65
C ALA A 101 3.74 -6.65 -3.21
N ILE A 102 4.69 -7.54 -2.95
CA ILE A 102 6.07 -7.44 -3.48
C ILE A 102 6.16 -7.71 -4.99
N THR A 103 5.22 -8.50 -5.52
CA THR A 103 5.06 -8.73 -6.97
C THR A 103 3.71 -8.14 -7.35
N PRO A 104 3.68 -7.04 -8.13
CA PRO A 104 2.45 -6.58 -8.75
C PRO A 104 1.96 -7.70 -9.67
N HIS A 105 0.75 -8.22 -9.43
CA HIS A 105 0.07 -9.01 -10.46
C HIS A 105 -0.18 -8.07 -11.65
N GLU A 106 0.17 -8.46 -12.88
CA GLU A 106 -0.10 -7.67 -14.09
C GLU A 106 -1.57 -7.21 -14.19
N SER A 107 -2.51 -7.99 -13.63
CA SER A 107 -3.92 -7.65 -13.55
C SER A 107 -4.27 -6.45 -12.65
N ALA A 108 -3.41 -6.10 -11.68
CA ALA A 108 -3.63 -4.94 -10.82
C ALA A 108 -3.19 -3.62 -11.46
N GLN A 109 -2.26 -3.65 -12.44
CA GLN A 109 -1.86 -2.45 -13.19
C GLN A 109 -3.00 -1.93 -14.06
N PHE A 110 -3.83 -2.83 -14.61
CA PHE A 110 -5.02 -2.46 -15.37
C PHE A 110 -6.07 -1.75 -14.50
N LEU A 111 -6.29 -2.22 -13.25
CA LEU A 111 -7.26 -1.62 -12.34
C LEU A 111 -6.79 -0.28 -11.76
N LEU A 112 -5.51 -0.15 -11.40
CA LEU A 112 -4.92 1.13 -10.98
C LEU A 112 -4.92 2.17 -12.12
N MET A 113 -4.67 1.74 -13.36
CA MET A 113 -4.79 2.62 -14.52
C MET A 113 -6.24 3.04 -14.75
N LEU A 114 -7.20 2.13 -14.61
CA LEU A 114 -8.64 2.46 -14.71
C LEU A 114 -9.10 3.41 -13.60
N ASP A 115 -8.60 3.29 -12.37
CA ASP A 115 -8.92 4.20 -11.28
C ASP A 115 -8.35 5.60 -11.50
N ILE A 116 -7.10 5.70 -12.01
CA ILE A 116 -6.50 6.98 -12.40
C ILE A 116 -7.28 7.61 -13.57
N VAL A 117 -7.59 6.84 -14.63
CA VAL A 117 -8.36 7.34 -15.78
C VAL A 117 -9.79 7.74 -15.38
N ARG A 118 -10.45 6.98 -14.49
CA ARG A 118 -11.75 7.35 -13.91
C ARG A 118 -11.63 8.63 -13.08
N PHE A 119 -10.59 8.77 -12.25
CA PHE A 119 -10.37 9.98 -11.46
C PHE A 119 -10.14 11.20 -12.36
N PHE A 120 -9.32 11.08 -13.40
CA PHE A 120 -9.12 12.15 -14.39
C PHE A 120 -10.41 12.45 -15.20
N SER A 121 -11.18 11.44 -15.58
CA SER A 121 -12.48 11.62 -16.27
C SER A 121 -13.51 12.33 -15.39
N ILE A 122 -13.59 11.99 -14.09
CA ILE A 122 -14.46 12.62 -13.10
C ILE A 122 -14.04 14.08 -12.85
N ILE A 123 -12.73 14.35 -12.78
CA ILE A 123 -12.21 15.71 -12.64
C ILE A 123 -12.53 16.55 -13.89
N LEU A 124 -12.34 15.99 -15.10
CA LEU A 124 -12.63 16.66 -16.38
C LEU A 124 -14.13 16.94 -16.56
N THR A 125 -15.01 15.99 -16.23
CA THR A 125 -16.47 16.21 -16.26
C THR A 125 -16.93 17.25 -15.23
N ASN A 126 -16.39 17.24 -14.01
CA ASN A 126 -16.73 18.23 -12.99
C ASN A 126 -16.23 19.65 -13.33
N LYS A 127 -15.10 19.78 -14.04
CA LYS A 127 -14.58 21.08 -14.50
C LYS A 127 -15.42 21.65 -15.66
N PHE A 128 -15.98 20.81 -16.52
CA PHE A 128 -16.93 21.22 -17.57
C PHE A 128 -18.32 21.57 -17.02
N GLY A 129 -18.84 20.83 -16.03
CA GLY A 129 -20.16 21.08 -15.42
C GLY A 129 -20.26 22.42 -14.66
N ARG A 130 -19.16 22.89 -14.05
CA ARG A 130 -19.15 24.19 -13.34
C ARG A 130 -19.22 25.42 -14.26
N LYS A 131 -18.82 25.33 -15.53
CA LYS A 131 -18.91 26.46 -16.49
C LYS A 131 -20.33 26.69 -17.05
N GLN A 132 -21.16 25.65 -17.13
CA GLN A 132 -22.54 25.76 -17.66
C GLN A 132 -23.51 26.44 -16.67
N ASN A 133 -23.30 26.26 -15.36
CA ASN A 133 -24.19 26.83 -14.33
C ASN A 133 -24.00 28.33 -14.10
N HIS A 134 -22.87 28.90 -14.52
CA HIS A 134 -22.67 30.35 -14.45
C HIS A 134 -23.35 31.08 -15.62
N VAL A 135 -23.39 30.48 -16.81
CA VAL A 135 -24.06 31.05 -17.99
C VAL A 135 -25.59 30.94 -17.88
N ARG A 136 -26.13 29.85 -17.30
CA ARG A 136 -27.58 29.67 -17.10
C ARG A 136 -28.22 30.60 -16.08
N ARG A 137 -27.45 31.14 -15.11
CA ARG A 137 -27.99 32.10 -14.13
C ARG A 137 -28.14 33.51 -14.68
N ASN A 138 -27.41 33.87 -15.73
CA ASN A 138 -27.53 35.19 -16.36
C ASN A 138 -28.69 35.25 -17.37
N PHE A 139 -29.06 34.14 -18.01
CA PHE A 139 -30.20 34.12 -18.95
C PHE A 139 -31.60 34.15 -18.30
N ARG A 140 -31.73 33.86 -17.00
CA ARG A 140 -33.05 33.78 -16.33
C ARG A 140 -33.52 35.12 -15.73
N LYS A 141 -32.68 36.16 -15.73
CA LYS A 141 -33.05 37.49 -15.24
C LYS A 141 -33.68 38.40 -16.30
N ASP A 142 -33.57 38.06 -17.58
CA ASP A 142 -33.92 38.98 -18.67
C ASP A 142 -35.29 38.70 -19.33
N TYR A 143 -36.06 37.70 -18.87
CA TYR A 143 -37.27 37.22 -19.57
C TYR A 143 -38.56 37.09 -18.76
N CYS A 144 -38.65 37.61 -17.53
CA CYS A 144 -39.91 37.55 -16.76
C CYS A 144 -40.29 38.92 -16.18
N SER A 145 -40.33 39.91 -17.06
CA SER A 145 -40.95 41.21 -16.84
C SER A 145 -41.93 41.50 -17.97
N THR A 146 -43.04 40.75 -18.04
CA THR A 146 -44.24 41.13 -18.81
C THR A 146 -45.43 40.22 -18.47
N SER A 147 -46.60 40.85 -18.32
CA SER A 147 -47.99 40.31 -18.35
C SER A 147 -48.41 39.32 -17.25
N SER A 148 -49.16 39.69 -16.20
CA SER A 148 -50.56 40.19 -16.13
C SER A 148 -51.60 39.22 -16.71
N HIS A 149 -52.43 38.61 -15.86
CA HIS A 149 -53.88 38.41 -16.03
C HIS A 149 -54.45 37.90 -14.69
N HIS A 150 -55.33 38.65 -14.02
CA HIS A 150 -56.79 38.67 -14.18
C HIS A 150 -57.47 37.32 -13.82
N SER A 151 -58.07 37.35 -12.61
CA SER A 151 -59.37 36.82 -12.18
C SER A 151 -59.88 35.45 -12.69
N LYS A 152 -60.14 34.56 -11.71
CA LYS A 152 -60.88 33.29 -11.79
C LYS A 152 -62.44 33.53 -11.69
N PRO A 153 -63.30 32.50 -11.43
CA PRO A 153 -63.87 31.55 -12.40
C PRO A 153 -65.41 31.37 -12.26
N ASN A 154 -66.06 30.84 -13.30
CA ASN A 154 -67.16 29.83 -13.32
C ASN A 154 -67.89 29.91 -14.66
#